data_AF-A0A392Q5U9-F1
#
_entry.id   AF-A0A392Q5U9-F1
#
_cell.length_a   1.000
_cell.length_b   1.000
_cell.length_c   1.000
_cell.angle_alpha   90.00
_cell.angle_beta   90.00
_cell.angle_gamma   90.00
#
_symmetry.space_group_name_H-M   'P 1'
#
loop_
_entity.id
_entity.type
_entity.pdbx_description
1 polymer ?
#
loop_
_entity_poly.entity_id
_entity_poly.type
_entity_poly.pdbx_seq_one_letter_code
_entity_poly.pdbx_strand_id
1 'polypeptide(L)' 'MANQFDMLCDVLPGRDSWKFKVRVLRMWSISSFMKPNEMNSLEMVLIDDKGGKIHASVRKQLIYLFQKKLKEGEVGRHGE' A
#
# COMPACT_ATOMS: atom_id res chain seq x y z
N MET A 1 -21.86 12.75 -11.43
CA MET A 1 -20.80 11.75 -11.68
C MET A 1 -19.65 12.09 -10.74
N ALA A 2 -19.58 11.47 -9.56
CA ALA A 2 -18.59 11.87 -8.55
C ALA A 2 -17.32 11.01 -8.73
N ASN A 3 -16.18 11.67 -8.96
CA ASN A 3 -14.87 11.02 -9.01
C ASN A 3 -14.56 10.43 -7.62
N GLN A 4 -14.47 9.10 -7.57
CA GLN A 4 -14.68 8.26 -6.38
C GLN A 4 -13.35 7.77 -5.75
N PHE A 5 -12.37 8.65 -5.56
CA PHE A 5 -11.09 8.31 -4.91
C PHE A 5 -10.54 9.49 -4.10
N ASP A 6 -10.02 9.20 -2.91
CA ASP A 6 -9.30 10.14 -2.05
C ASP A 6 -7.89 10.43 -2.62
N MET A 7 -7.29 11.56 -2.21
CA MET A 7 -5.89 11.91 -2.53
C MET A 7 -4.98 11.53 -1.37
N LEU A 8 -3.71 11.18 -1.65
CA LEU A 8 -2.78 10.82 -0.58
C LEU A 8 -2.44 12.02 0.33
N CYS A 9 -2.48 13.23 -0.23
CA CYS A 9 -2.26 14.48 0.50
C CYS A 9 -3.29 14.72 1.61
N ASP A 10 -4.48 14.15 1.47
CA ASP A 10 -5.62 14.40 2.37
C ASP A 10 -5.64 13.43 3.55
N VAL A 11 -4.67 12.51 3.64
CA VAL A 11 -4.59 11.51 4.72
C VAL A 11 -4.42 12.22 6.06
N LEU A 12 -5.37 11.99 6.95
CA LEU A 12 -5.43 12.59 8.28
C LEU A 12 -5.59 11.52 9.36
N PRO A 13 -4.96 11.69 10.53
CA PRO A 13 -5.26 10.90 11.71
C PRO A 13 -6.75 11.02 12.07
N GLY A 14 -7.42 9.90 12.34
CA GLY A 14 -8.83 9.86 12.77
C GLY A 14 -9.82 9.32 11.73
N ARG A 15 -9.42 9.18 10.45
CA ARG A 15 -10.17 8.42 9.44
C ARG A 15 -9.42 7.13 9.12
N ASP A 16 -10.11 6.01 9.26
CA ASP A 16 -9.55 4.66 9.07
C ASP A 16 -9.77 4.12 7.66
N SER A 17 -10.81 4.59 6.97
CA SER A 17 -11.29 4.05 5.70
C SER A 17 -11.06 5.00 4.54
N TRP A 18 -10.13 4.64 3.66
CA TRP A 18 -9.73 5.44 2.50
C TRP A 18 -9.79 4.63 1.21
N LYS A 19 -10.11 5.28 0.09
CA LYS A 19 -10.13 4.67 -1.23
C LYS A 19 -9.20 5.44 -2.16
N PHE A 20 -8.00 4.92 -2.39
CA PHE A 20 -7.01 5.57 -3.25
C PHE A 20 -6.92 4.89 -4.62
N LYS A 21 -6.57 5.68 -5.64
CA LYS A 21 -6.09 5.16 -6.92
C LYS A 21 -4.61 5.51 -7.05
N VAL A 22 -3.75 4.50 -6.87
CA VAL A 22 -2.30 4.69 -6.73
C VAL A 22 -1.52 3.68 -7.53
N ARG A 23 -0.24 3.98 -7.77
CA ARG A 23 0.75 3.04 -8.29
C ARG A 23 1.73 2.68 -7.20
N VAL A 24 2.16 1.42 -7.17
CA VAL A 24 3.29 1.00 -6.34
C VAL A 24 4.58 1.44 -7.02
N LEU A 25 5.27 2.43 -6.45
CA LEU A 25 6.53 2.95 -6.96
C LEU A 25 7.70 2.00 -6.65
N ARG A 26 7.70 1.46 -5.44
CA ARG A 26 8.70 0.50 -4.94
C ARG A 26 8.07 -0.35 -3.85
N MET A 27 8.45 -1.62 -3.77
CA MET A 27 7.96 -2.63 -2.85
C MET A 27 9.13 -3.52 -2.40
N TRP A 28 9.20 -3.81 -1.10
CA TRP A 28 10.25 -4.66 -0.55
C TRP A 28 9.75 -5.41 0.68
N SER A 29 10.33 -6.57 0.93
CA SER A 29 10.05 -7.37 2.13
C SER A 29 11.03 -7.02 3.25
N ILE A 30 10.51 -6.95 4.48
CA ILE A 30 11.32 -6.89 5.69
C ILE A 30 11.21 -8.24 6.38
N SER A 31 12.35 -8.88 6.67
CA SER A 31 12.41 -10.13 7.43
C SER A 31 12.31 -9.89 8.94
N SER A 32 11.86 -10.89 9.67
CA SER A 32 11.84 -10.85 11.13
C SER A 32 13.25 -10.90 11.70
N PHE A 33 13.54 -10.02 12.66
CA PHE A 33 14.84 -9.99 13.35
C PHE A 33 15.17 -11.33 14.01
N MET A 34 14.18 -11.96 14.65
CA MET A 34 14.36 -13.25 15.34
C MET A 34 14.31 -14.44 14.38
N LYS A 35 13.76 -14.26 13.17
CA LYS A 35 13.55 -15.33 12.19
C LYS A 35 13.79 -14.80 10.77
N PRO A 36 15.05 -14.76 10.31
CA PRO A 36 15.41 -14.15 9.02
C PRO A 36 14.73 -14.78 7.80
N ASN A 37 14.33 -16.06 7.89
CA ASN A 37 13.62 -16.77 6.84
C ASN A 37 12.12 -16.44 6.77
N GLU A 38 11.58 -15.70 7.75
CA GLU A 38 10.19 -15.31 7.80
C GLU A 38 10.03 -13.83 7.48
N MET A 39 9.15 -13.50 6.53
CA MET A 39 8.76 -12.13 6.25
C MET A 39 7.94 -11.56 7.42
N ASN A 40 8.32 -10.38 7.90
CA ASN A 40 7.63 -9.64 8.96
C ASN A 40 6.63 -8.63 8.39
N SER A 41 6.99 -7.97 7.30
CA SER A 41 6.10 -7.05 6.60
C SER A 41 6.50 -6.90 5.13
N LEU A 42 5.51 -6.50 4.34
CA LEU A 42 5.71 -6.06 2.97
C LEU A 42 5.52 -4.54 2.95
N GLU A 43 6.60 -3.82 2.70
CA GLU A 43 6.62 -2.37 2.66
C GLU A 43 6.53 -1.87 1.22
N MET A 44 5.97 -0.68 1.05
CA MET A 44 5.87 -0.05 -0.26
C MET A 44 5.77 1.48 -0.20
N VAL A 45 6.14 2.12 -1.30
CA VAL A 45 5.83 3.52 -1.56
C VAL A 45 4.73 3.60 -2.61
N LEU A 46 3.63 4.24 -2.25
CA LEU A 46 2.49 4.48 -3.14
C LEU A 46 2.59 5.92 -3.68
N ILE A 47 2.19 6.10 -4.93
CA ILE A 47 2.09 7.42 -5.57
C ILE A 47 0.72 7.58 -6.24
N ASP A 48 0.08 8.74 -6.04
CA ASP A 48 -1.18 9.11 -6.70
C ASP A 48 -0.94 9.88 -8.02
N ASP A 49 -2.01 10.27 -8.70
CA ASP A 49 -1.96 10.99 -9.97
C ASP A 49 -1.46 12.45 -9.84
N LYS A 50 -1.58 13.03 -8.65
CA LYS A 50 -1.02 14.35 -8.32
C LYS A 50 0.44 14.30 -7.87
N GLY A 51 1.02 13.09 -7.77
CA GLY A 51 2.40 12.88 -7.37
C GLY A 51 2.62 12.87 -5.85
N GLY A 52 1.55 12.89 -5.06
CA GLY A 52 1.60 12.65 -3.62
C GLY A 52 2.15 11.25 -3.34
N LYS A 53 2.99 11.11 -2.31
CA LYS A 53 3.64 9.84 -1.96
C LYS A 53 3.38 9.50 -0.51
N ILE A 54 3.06 8.24 -0.24
CA ILE A 54 2.93 7.72 1.11
C ILE A 54 3.65 6.39 1.25
N HIS A 55 4.21 6.16 2.44
CA HIS A 55 4.72 4.87 2.82
C HIS A 55 3.58 4.00 3.37
N ALA A 56 3.48 2.76 2.92
CA ALA A 56 2.48 1.80 3.36
C ALA A 56 3.12 0.46 3.73
N SER A 57 2.55 -0.19 4.74
CA SER A 57 3.01 -1.47 5.27
C SER A 57 1.86 -2.48 5.31
N VAL A 58 2.10 -3.68 4.78
CA VAL A 58 1.24 -4.85 4.98
C VAL A 58 1.89 -5.73 6.04
N ARG A 59 1.21 -5.87 7.17
CA ARG A 59 1.66 -6.72 8.29
C ARG A 59 1.68 -8.19 7.88
N LYS A 60 2.61 -8.97 8.45
CA LYS A 60 2.80 -10.42 8.25
C LYS A 60 1.51 -11.20 8.03
N GLN A 61 0.53 -10.98 8.90
CA GLN A 61 -0.74 -11.71 8.94
C GLN A 61 -1.57 -11.51 7.67
N LEU A 62 -1.38 -10.41 6.94
CA LEU A 62 -2.15 -10.05 5.75
C LEU A 62 -1.35 -10.22 4.45
N ILE A 63 -0.04 -10.48 4.53
CA ILE A 63 0.82 -10.59 3.34
C ILE A 63 0.29 -11.64 2.37
N TYR A 64 -0.18 -12.79 2.87
CA TYR A 64 -0.68 -13.87 2.02
C TYR A 64 -1.87 -13.44 1.14
N LEU A 65 -2.68 -12.46 1.59
CA LEU A 65 -3.84 -11.93 0.87
C LEU A 65 -3.45 -10.92 -0.21
N PHE A 66 -2.43 -10.09 0.05
CA PHE A 66 -2.10 -8.94 -0.80
C PHE A 66 -0.89 -9.16 -1.70
N GLN A 67 0.06 -10.03 -1.34
CA GLN A 67 1.31 -10.21 -2.08
C GLN A 67 1.10 -10.57 -3.57
N LYS A 68 0.01 -11.28 -3.90
CA LYS A 68 -0.30 -11.66 -5.29
C LYS A 68 -1.07 -10.59 -6.06
N LYS A 69 -1.67 -9.63 -5.34
CA LYS A 69 -2.48 -8.54 -5.90
C LYS A 69 -1.66 -7.28 -6.11
N LEU A 70 -0.57 -7.12 -5.36
CA LEU A 70 0.34 -5.97 -5.43
C LEU A 70 1.48 -6.26 -6.41
N LYS A 71 1.73 -5.33 -7.33
CA LYS A 71 2.84 -5.39 -8.26
C LYS A 71 3.45 -4.00 -8.40
N GLU A 72 4.78 -3.94 -8.41
CA GLU A 72 5.49 -2.71 -8.72
C GLU A 72 5.18 -2.25 -10.15
N GLY A 73 5.07 -0.93 -10.34
CA GLY A 73 4.85 -0.33 -11.65
C GLY A 73 3.40 -0.42 -12.16
N GLU A 74 2.56 -1.30 -11.62
CA GLU A 74 1.13 -1.40 -11.95
C GLU A 74 0.29 -0.43 -11.09
N VAL A 75 -0.72 0.19 -11.72
CA VAL A 75 -1.71 1.02 -11.02
C VAL A 75 -2.79 0.11 -10.44
N GLY A 76 -2.72 -0.17 -9.14
CA GLY A 76 -3.70 -0.99 -8.44
C GLY A 76 -4.97 -0.19 -8.11
N ARG A 77 -6.15 -0.69 -8.50
CA ARG A 77 -7.43 -0.23 -7.97
C ARG A 77 -7.77 -1.10 -6.75
N HIS A 78 -7.60 -0.58 -5.54
CA HIS A 78 -8.05 -1.27 -4.32
C HIS A 78 -9.32 -0.62 -3.79
N GLY A 79 -10.43 -1.36 -3.86
CA GLY A 79 -11.71 -0.94 -3.31
C GLY A 79 -12.84 -1.81 -3.81
N GLU A 80 -12.93 -3.02 -3.26
CA GLU A 80 -14.14 -3.82 -3.03
C GLU A 80 -13.93 -4.67 -1.77
#